data_AF-A0A8J4STN1-F1
#
_entry.id   AF-A0A8J4STN1-F1
#
_cell.length_a   1.000
_cell.length_b   1.000
_cell.length_c   1.000
_cell.angle_alpha   90.00
_cell.angle_beta   90.00
_cell.angle_gamma   90.00
#
_symmetry.space_group_name_H-M   'P 1'
#
loop_
_entity.id
_entity.type
_entity.pdbx_description
1 polymer ?
#
loop_
_entity_poly.entity_id
_entity_poly.type
_entity_poly.pdbx_seq_one_letter_code
_entity_poly.pdbx_strand_id
1 'polypeptide(L)'
;MPKGTCFVHPDSRLAPDAGVSYKLRYVGAMAIRVAFKSLDQESRTKISLAAIRRVCEDAGLKLLQPRSVATDMNSLLAPKSNNRWAMSNVSLTITSQALTVHSLDSNSLLFRHNLPMVSFTCVGDEDAADFICYVAKSADVERMCYVFDCPGGLALEVITTISQAFHLGSMPSTGTRSKNGTPHSPATHRATQSPSATFDNFADFSDNVCKFFFKFIN
;
A
#
# COMPACT_ATOMS: atom_id res chain seq x y z
N MET A 1 22.93 -17.89 10.55
CA MET A 1 21.69 -18.03 9.74
C MET A 1 21.24 -16.63 9.35
N PRO A 2 21.04 -16.34 8.05
CA PRO A 2 20.58 -15.02 7.64
C PRO A 2 19.14 -14.80 8.16
N LYS A 3 18.90 -13.64 8.76
CA LYS A 3 17.59 -13.22 9.28
C LYS A 3 16.59 -13.22 8.12
N GLY A 4 15.55 -14.06 8.20
CA GLY A 4 14.50 -14.12 7.20
C GLY A 4 13.83 -12.75 7.06
N THR A 5 13.86 -12.18 5.87
CA THR A 5 13.05 -11.01 5.55
C THR A 5 11.59 -11.43 5.49
N CYS A 6 10.68 -10.60 6.00
CA CYS A 6 9.21 -10.81 5.99
C CYS A 6 8.62 -10.60 4.57
N PHE A 7 9.40 -10.85 3.53
CA PHE A 7 9.07 -10.57 2.14
C PHE A 7 8.61 -11.84 1.44
N VAL A 8 7.45 -11.74 0.79
CA VAL A 8 6.77 -12.87 0.17
C VAL A 8 7.34 -13.21 -1.22
N HIS A 9 8.03 -12.27 -1.87
CA HIS A 9 8.59 -12.45 -3.21
C HIS A 9 10.11 -12.26 -3.23
N PRO A 10 10.85 -12.89 -4.15
CA PRO A 10 12.22 -12.48 -4.43
C PRO A 10 12.22 -11.11 -5.15
N ASP A 11 13.21 -10.26 -4.86
CA ASP A 11 13.23 -8.87 -5.34
C ASP A 11 13.15 -8.73 -6.87
N SER A 12 13.69 -9.70 -7.62
CA SER A 12 13.61 -9.75 -9.09
C SER A 12 12.18 -9.80 -9.61
N ARG A 13 11.22 -10.29 -8.83
CA ARG A 13 9.80 -10.34 -9.21
C ARG A 13 9.11 -8.98 -9.10
N LEU A 14 9.68 -8.07 -8.31
CA LEU A 14 9.22 -6.70 -8.19
C LEU A 14 10.00 -5.75 -9.11
N ALA A 15 10.89 -6.28 -9.96
CA ALA A 15 11.56 -5.50 -10.98
C ALA A 15 10.54 -4.84 -11.93
N PRO A 16 10.90 -3.71 -12.58
CA PRO A 16 9.99 -2.94 -13.43
C PRO A 16 9.39 -3.72 -14.60
N ASP A 17 10.07 -4.77 -15.06
CA ASP A 17 9.74 -5.62 -16.20
C ASP A 17 9.08 -6.95 -15.84
N ALA A 18 9.06 -7.33 -14.55
CA ALA A 18 8.44 -8.58 -14.10
C ALA A 18 7.06 -8.32 -13.47
N GLY A 19 7.02 -7.58 -12.35
CA GLY A 19 5.82 -7.31 -11.57
C GLY A 19 5.15 -8.54 -10.93
N VAL A 20 4.47 -8.32 -9.80
CA VAL A 20 3.58 -9.31 -9.19
C VAL A 20 2.14 -8.84 -9.37
N SER A 21 1.28 -9.68 -9.96
CA SER A 21 -0.11 -9.33 -10.26
C SER A 21 -1.10 -10.10 -9.39
N TYR A 22 -2.04 -9.36 -8.81
CA TYR A 22 -3.16 -9.91 -8.03
C TYR A 22 -4.48 -9.60 -8.72
N LYS A 23 -5.36 -10.61 -8.80
CA LYS A 23 -6.74 -10.44 -9.28
C LYS A 23 -7.61 -10.02 -8.10
N LEU A 24 -8.07 -8.78 -8.12
CA LEU A 24 -8.82 -8.15 -7.03
C LEU A 24 -10.09 -7.51 -7.61
N ARG A 25 -10.91 -6.94 -6.74
CA ARG A 25 -11.99 -6.03 -7.16
C ARG A 25 -11.66 -4.62 -6.70
N TYR A 26 -11.66 -3.68 -7.64
CA TYR A 26 -11.52 -2.26 -7.30
C TYR A 26 -12.88 -1.74 -6.83
N VAL A 27 -12.97 -1.33 -5.57
CA VAL A 27 -14.24 -0.89 -4.98
C VAL A 27 -14.51 0.57 -5.32
N GLY A 28 -13.48 1.41 -5.23
CA GLY A 28 -13.56 2.84 -5.53
C GLY A 28 -12.43 3.62 -4.87
N ALA A 29 -12.54 4.95 -4.89
CA ALA A 29 -11.58 5.81 -4.20
C ALA A 29 -12.28 6.92 -3.42
N MET A 30 -11.66 7.38 -2.32
CA MET A 30 -12.16 8.45 -1.47
C MET A 30 -11.13 9.59 -1.41
N ALA A 31 -11.57 10.83 -1.67
CA ALA A 31 -10.70 11.99 -1.50
C ALA A 31 -10.52 12.31 -0.01
N ILE A 32 -9.28 12.60 0.37
CA ILE A 32 -8.90 13.01 1.72
C ILE A 32 -8.69 14.52 1.73
N ARG A 33 -9.48 15.22 2.55
CA ARG A 33 -9.54 16.69 2.59
C ARG A 33 -8.48 17.34 3.48
N VAL A 34 -7.80 16.55 4.29
CA VAL A 34 -6.73 17.00 5.18
C VAL A 34 -5.35 16.69 4.60
N ALA A 35 -4.35 17.44 5.06
CA ALA A 35 -2.96 17.18 4.72
C ALA A 35 -2.49 15.84 5.33
N PHE A 36 -2.73 14.73 4.63
CA PHE A 36 -2.45 13.38 5.15
C PHE A 36 -1.01 13.19 5.66
N LYS A 37 -0.05 13.92 5.07
CA LYS A 37 1.35 13.93 5.48
C LYS A 37 1.59 14.54 6.87
N SER A 38 0.76 15.48 7.33
CA SER A 38 0.92 16.12 8.64
C SER A 38 0.24 15.34 9.78
N LEU A 39 -0.48 14.27 9.46
CA LEU A 39 -1.15 13.42 10.45
C LEU A 39 -0.19 12.39 11.06
N ASP A 40 -0.45 12.04 12.31
CA ASP A 40 0.17 10.89 12.97
C ASP A 40 -0.37 9.57 12.43
N GLN A 41 0.29 8.47 12.84
CA GLN A 41 -0.01 7.13 12.36
C GLN A 41 -1.44 6.69 12.71
N GLU A 42 -1.88 6.96 13.94
CA GLU A 42 -3.20 6.55 14.41
C GLU A 42 -4.31 7.25 13.63
N SER A 43 -4.17 8.55 13.38
CA SER A 43 -5.09 9.35 12.59
C SER A 43 -5.15 8.87 11.14
N ARG A 44 -4.00 8.52 10.54
CA ARG A 44 -3.95 7.96 9.17
C ARG A 44 -4.68 6.63 9.08
N THR A 45 -4.50 5.75 10.07
CA THR A 45 -5.23 4.48 10.15
C THR A 45 -6.73 4.72 10.29
N LYS A 46 -7.16 5.56 11.23
CA LYS A 46 -8.59 5.89 11.43
C LYS A 46 -9.25 6.43 10.16
N ILE A 47 -8.61 7.40 9.50
CA ILE A 47 -9.12 7.98 8.25
C ILE A 47 -9.17 6.95 7.13
N SER A 48 -8.17 6.07 7.01
CA SER A 48 -8.12 5.04 5.98
C SER A 48 -9.21 3.98 6.18
N LEU A 49 -9.43 3.52 7.41
CA LEU A 49 -10.51 2.60 7.76
C LEU A 49 -11.89 3.23 7.52
N ALA A 50 -12.07 4.50 7.90
CA ALA A 50 -13.30 5.24 7.60
C ALA A 50 -13.54 5.37 6.08
N ALA A 51 -12.48 5.59 5.29
CA ALA A 51 -12.56 5.63 3.84
C ALA A 51 -12.95 4.27 3.23
N ILE A 52 -12.38 3.16 3.71
CA ILE A 52 -12.78 1.80 3.30
C ILE A 52 -14.29 1.61 3.54
N ARG A 53 -14.77 1.91 4.75
CA ARG A 53 -16.19 1.74 5.10
C ARG A 53 -17.11 2.59 4.21
N ARG A 54 -16.80 3.87 4.03
CA ARG A 54 -17.61 4.77 3.20
C ARG A 54 -17.63 4.33 1.73
N VAL A 55 -16.49 3.91 1.18
CA VAL A 55 -16.41 3.42 -0.21
C VAL A 55 -17.21 2.11 -0.37
N CYS A 56 -17.19 1.23 0.63
CA CYS A 56 -18.01 0.02 0.62
C CYS A 56 -19.52 0.35 0.70
N GLU A 57 -19.91 1.28 1.57
CA GLU A 57 -21.29 1.78 1.67
C GLU A 57 -21.77 2.36 0.33
N ASP A 58 -20.99 3.26 -0.27
CA ASP A 58 -21.31 3.90 -1.56
C ASP A 58 -21.38 2.89 -2.72
N ALA A 59 -20.63 1.79 -2.63
CA ALA A 59 -20.64 0.68 -3.59
C ALA A 59 -21.74 -0.36 -3.31
N GLY A 60 -22.50 -0.24 -2.21
CA GLY A 60 -23.54 -1.18 -1.81
C GLY A 60 -23.02 -2.51 -1.24
N LEU A 61 -21.76 -2.55 -0.80
CA LEU A 61 -21.16 -3.72 -0.16
C LEU A 61 -21.55 -3.78 1.32
N LYS A 62 -21.89 -4.99 1.78
CA LYS A 62 -22.21 -5.25 3.19
C LYS A 62 -20.93 -5.67 3.92
N LEU A 63 -20.54 -4.89 4.92
CA LEU A 63 -19.53 -5.28 5.89
C LEU A 63 -20.15 -6.16 6.98
N LEU A 64 -19.31 -6.93 7.69
CA LEU A 64 -19.77 -7.88 8.72
C LEU A 64 -20.56 -7.19 9.83
N GLN A 65 -20.19 -5.95 10.19
CA GLN A 65 -20.97 -5.08 11.05
C GLN A 65 -21.12 -3.68 10.44
N PRO A 66 -22.36 -3.18 10.25
CA PRO A 66 -22.60 -1.81 9.82
C PRO A 66 -22.31 -0.85 10.98
N ARG A 67 -21.05 -0.45 11.11
CA ARG A 67 -20.65 0.55 12.09
C ARG A 67 -20.67 1.92 11.44
N SER A 68 -21.49 2.82 11.98
CA SER A 68 -21.51 4.22 11.55
C SER A 68 -20.08 4.76 11.52
N VAL A 69 -19.65 5.28 10.38
CA VAL A 69 -18.48 6.15 10.33
C VAL A 69 -18.73 7.27 11.34
N ALA A 70 -17.81 7.47 12.30
CA ALA A 70 -17.98 8.48 13.33
C ALA A 70 -18.17 9.86 12.68
N THR A 71 -19.06 10.68 13.25
CA THR A 71 -19.49 11.97 12.68
C THR A 71 -18.32 12.93 12.42
N ASP A 72 -17.20 12.75 13.11
CA ASP A 72 -15.95 13.51 12.97
C ASP A 72 -15.25 13.30 11.61
N MET A 73 -15.39 12.13 10.98
CA MET A 73 -14.72 11.79 9.72
C MET A 73 -15.35 12.47 8.49
N ASN A 74 -16.58 12.98 8.59
CA ASN A 74 -17.26 13.68 7.48
C ASN A 74 -16.54 14.97 7.06
N SER A 75 -15.75 15.56 7.95
CA SER A 75 -14.91 16.73 7.65
C SER A 75 -13.58 16.36 6.99
N LEU A 76 -13.11 15.13 7.17
CA LEU A 76 -11.79 14.65 6.75
C LEU A 76 -11.81 13.96 5.38
N LEU A 77 -12.96 13.38 5.02
CA LEU A 77 -13.19 12.67 3.76
C LEU A 77 -14.15 13.46 2.86
N ALA A 78 -14.10 13.20 1.56
CA ALA A 78 -15.15 13.71 0.67
C ALA A 78 -16.53 13.12 1.01
N PRO A 79 -17.61 13.88 0.73
CA PRO A 79 -18.97 13.40 0.98
C PRO A 79 -19.36 12.15 0.20
N LYS A 80 -18.63 11.84 -0.88
CA LYS A 80 -18.92 10.74 -1.79
C LYS A 80 -17.63 10.15 -2.34
N SER A 81 -17.62 8.84 -2.55
CA SER A 81 -16.54 8.16 -3.27
C SER A 81 -16.52 8.54 -4.75
N ASN A 82 -15.31 8.53 -5.31
CA ASN A 82 -15.09 8.50 -6.74
C ASN A 82 -15.41 7.10 -7.27
N ASN A 83 -16.49 7.02 -8.06
CA ASN A 83 -17.01 5.77 -8.60
C ASN A 83 -16.53 5.51 -10.04
N ARG A 84 -15.55 6.27 -10.53
CA ARG A 84 -14.91 6.00 -11.82
C ARG A 84 -14.22 4.63 -11.74
N TRP A 85 -14.79 3.65 -12.43
CA TRP A 85 -14.41 2.22 -12.41
C TRP A 85 -14.76 1.42 -11.16
N ALA A 86 -15.59 1.96 -10.25
CA ALA A 86 -16.02 1.22 -9.06
C ALA A 86 -16.61 -0.15 -9.42
N MET A 87 -16.37 -1.13 -8.55
CA MET A 87 -16.79 -2.53 -8.67
C MET A 87 -16.22 -3.30 -9.86
N SER A 88 -15.21 -2.77 -10.54
CA SER A 88 -14.55 -3.49 -11.64
C SER A 88 -13.66 -4.61 -11.11
N ASN A 89 -13.65 -5.76 -11.80
CA ASN A 89 -12.66 -6.79 -11.57
C ASN A 89 -11.34 -6.35 -12.20
N VAL A 90 -10.25 -6.35 -11.43
CA VAL A 90 -8.98 -5.75 -11.83
C VAL A 90 -7.78 -6.67 -11.59
N SER A 91 -6.74 -6.47 -12.39
CA SER A 91 -5.39 -6.95 -12.11
C SER A 91 -4.58 -5.79 -11.52
N LEU A 92 -4.21 -5.89 -10.25
CA LEU A 92 -3.26 -4.98 -9.61
C LEU A 92 -1.86 -5.55 -9.76
N THR A 93 -1.04 -4.90 -10.58
CA THR A 93 0.37 -5.25 -10.79
C THR A 93 1.28 -4.33 -9.96
N ILE A 94 2.11 -4.94 -9.12
CA ILE A 94 3.00 -4.28 -8.17
C ILE A 94 4.45 -4.44 -8.65
N THR A 95 5.14 -3.32 -8.77
CA THR A 95 6.57 -3.24 -9.08
C THR A 95 7.23 -2.26 -8.12
N SER A 96 8.56 -2.26 -8.03
CA SER A 96 9.34 -1.27 -7.29
C SER A 96 9.18 0.17 -7.81
N GLN A 97 8.60 0.36 -8.99
CA GLN A 97 8.37 1.68 -9.60
C GLN A 97 6.93 2.16 -9.49
N ALA A 98 5.94 1.26 -9.56
CA ALA A 98 4.54 1.64 -9.64
C ALA A 98 3.56 0.53 -9.27
N LEU A 99 2.36 0.97 -8.89
CA LEU A 99 1.13 0.20 -8.81
C LEU A 99 0.33 0.46 -10.08
N THR A 100 0.05 -0.59 -10.86
CA THR A 100 -0.66 -0.48 -12.14
C THR A 100 -1.93 -1.32 -12.10
N VAL A 101 -3.07 -0.71 -12.46
CA VAL A 101 -4.38 -1.36 -12.38
C VAL A 101 -4.98 -1.50 -13.77
N HIS A 102 -5.23 -2.74 -14.19
CA HIS A 102 -5.91 -3.06 -15.45
C HIS A 102 -7.29 -3.66 -15.17
N SER A 103 -8.28 -3.37 -16.02
CA SER A 103 -9.54 -4.12 -16.02
C SER A 103 -9.29 -5.56 -16.48
N LEU A 104 -9.86 -6.54 -15.79
CA LEU A 104 -9.81 -7.94 -16.23
C LEU A 104 -10.75 -8.19 -17.42
N ASP A 105 -11.80 -7.39 -17.56
CA ASP A 105 -12.82 -7.58 -18.60
C ASP A 105 -12.33 -7.07 -19.96
N SER A 106 -11.71 -5.88 -19.99
CA SER A 106 -11.25 -5.23 -21.22
C SER A 106 -9.73 -5.28 -21.42
N ASN A 107 -8.98 -5.73 -20.42
CA ASN A 107 -7.51 -5.64 -20.34
C ASN A 107 -6.96 -4.20 -20.48
N SER A 108 -7.82 -3.18 -20.35
CA SER A 108 -7.41 -1.78 -20.48
C SER A 108 -6.77 -1.27 -19.19
N LEU A 109 -5.78 -0.38 -19.35
CA LEU A 109 -5.20 0.35 -18.23
C LEU A 109 -6.25 1.29 -17.64
N LEU A 110 -6.58 1.13 -16.36
CA LEU A 110 -7.49 2.04 -15.64
C LEU A 110 -6.70 3.23 -15.10
N PHE A 111 -5.65 2.96 -14.33
CA PHE A 111 -4.76 3.97 -13.77
C PHE A 111 -3.43 3.36 -13.31
N ARG A 112 -2.43 4.23 -13.14
CA ARG A 112 -1.10 3.88 -12.66
C ARG A 112 -0.63 4.93 -11.66
N HIS A 113 -0.15 4.49 -10.51
CA HIS A 113 0.49 5.35 -9.52
C HIS A 113 1.95 4.95 -9.36
N ASN A 114 2.84 5.91 -9.60
CA ASN A 114 4.26 5.71 -9.28
C ASN A 114 4.39 5.55 -7.77
N LEU A 115 5.22 4.60 -7.35
CA LEU A 115 5.38 4.21 -5.96
C LEU A 115 5.79 5.39 -5.05
N PRO A 116 6.65 6.34 -5.48
CA PRO A 116 6.95 7.55 -4.71
C PRO A 116 5.74 8.47 -4.41
N MET A 117 4.63 8.33 -5.14
CA MET A 117 3.42 9.11 -4.93
C MET A 117 2.46 8.47 -3.92
N VAL A 118 2.61 7.17 -3.69
CA VAL A 118 1.87 6.42 -2.69
C VAL A 118 2.49 6.75 -1.32
N SER A 119 1.66 7.06 -0.32
CA SER A 119 2.07 7.58 0.98
C SER A 119 1.65 6.76 2.17
N PHE A 120 0.78 5.78 1.95
CA PHE A 120 0.22 4.96 3.00
C PHE A 120 -0.42 3.71 2.43
N THR A 121 -0.48 2.67 3.25
CA THR A 121 -1.21 1.44 2.99
C THR A 121 -1.88 0.99 4.26
N CYS A 122 -3.08 0.45 4.16
CA CYS A 122 -3.84 -0.06 5.29
C CYS A 122 -4.56 -1.33 4.88
N VAL A 123 -4.67 -2.29 5.80
CA VAL A 123 -5.66 -3.37 5.71
C VAL A 123 -6.91 -2.92 6.48
N GLY A 124 -8.08 -3.44 6.13
CA GLY A 124 -9.29 -3.24 6.90
C GLY A 124 -9.20 -3.83 8.31
N ASP A 125 -10.19 -3.48 9.13
CA ASP A 125 -10.35 -4.04 10.47
C ASP A 125 -11.07 -5.40 10.43
N GLU A 126 -11.39 -5.97 11.59
CA GLU A 126 -12.04 -7.28 11.70
C GLU A 126 -13.32 -7.41 10.84
N ASP A 127 -14.07 -6.31 10.69
CA ASP A 127 -15.31 -6.27 9.90
C ASP A 127 -15.08 -6.12 8.38
N ALA A 128 -13.86 -5.73 8.00
CA ALA A 128 -13.44 -5.43 6.64
C ALA A 128 -12.10 -6.10 6.29
N ALA A 129 -11.82 -7.28 6.85
CA ALA A 129 -10.50 -7.92 6.80
C ALA A 129 -10.02 -8.25 5.37
N ASP A 130 -10.95 -8.47 4.44
CA ASP A 130 -10.65 -8.71 3.02
C ASP A 130 -10.40 -7.42 2.23
N PHE A 131 -10.58 -6.25 2.84
CA PHE A 131 -10.36 -4.97 2.18
C PHE A 131 -8.98 -4.43 2.46
N ILE A 132 -8.39 -3.80 1.46
CA ILE A 132 -7.16 -3.03 1.60
C ILE A 132 -7.36 -1.64 1.02
N CYS A 133 -6.52 -0.71 1.43
CA CYS A 133 -6.37 0.53 0.72
C CYS A 133 -4.92 0.99 0.63
N TYR A 134 -4.64 1.83 -0.35
CA TYR A 134 -3.45 2.66 -0.36
C TYR A 134 -3.81 4.12 -0.65
N VAL A 135 -3.04 5.05 -0.08
CA VAL A 135 -3.23 6.48 -0.30
C VAL A 135 -2.18 6.97 -1.28
N ALA A 136 -2.59 7.66 -2.34
CA ALA A 136 -1.66 8.25 -3.30
C ALA A 136 -2.07 9.67 -3.71
N LYS A 137 -1.10 10.46 -4.19
CA LYS A 137 -1.40 11.75 -4.81
C LYS A 137 -2.01 11.52 -6.19
N SER A 138 -3.22 12.03 -6.41
CA SER A 138 -3.88 12.04 -7.73
C SER A 138 -3.30 13.12 -8.63
N ALA A 139 -3.58 13.03 -9.94
CA ALA A 139 -3.21 14.05 -10.93
C ALA A 139 -3.76 15.44 -10.59
N ASP A 140 -4.94 15.48 -9.95
CA ASP A 140 -5.62 16.72 -9.52
C ASP A 140 -5.11 17.28 -8.18
N VAL A 141 -3.89 16.92 -7.77
CA VAL A 141 -3.18 17.37 -6.55
C VAL A 141 -3.76 16.88 -5.21
N GLU A 142 -5.02 16.43 -5.17
CA GLU A 142 -5.65 15.84 -3.99
C GLU A 142 -5.11 14.43 -3.67
N ARG A 143 -5.10 14.07 -2.38
CA ARG A 143 -4.78 12.70 -1.95
C ARG A 143 -6.02 11.84 -1.97
N MET A 144 -5.91 10.69 -2.64
CA MET A 144 -7.00 9.73 -2.77
C MET A 144 -6.63 8.44 -2.04
N CYS A 145 -7.58 7.89 -1.29
CA CYS A 145 -7.55 6.56 -0.72
C CYS A 145 -8.20 5.59 -1.72
N TYR A 146 -7.44 4.66 -2.28
CA TYR A 146 -7.91 3.67 -3.25
C TYR A 146 -8.20 2.35 -2.55
N VAL A 147 -9.42 1.83 -2.69
CA VAL A 147 -9.91 0.67 -1.93
C VAL A 147 -10.11 -0.53 -2.85
N PHE A 148 -9.64 -1.69 -2.40
CA PHE A 148 -9.75 -2.97 -3.10
C PHE A 148 -10.31 -4.04 -2.18
N ASP A 149 -11.16 -4.89 -2.74
CA ASP A 149 -11.66 -6.13 -2.17
C ASP A 149 -10.74 -7.29 -2.65
N CYS A 150 -10.16 -8.00 -1.68
CA CYS A 150 -9.14 -9.02 -1.85
C CYS A 150 -9.70 -10.41 -1.44
N PRO A 151 -10.47 -11.08 -2.31
CA PRO A 151 -11.07 -12.35 -1.97
C PRO A 151 -10.01 -13.43 -1.69
N GLY A 152 -10.34 -14.35 -0.79
CA GLY A 152 -9.49 -15.51 -0.49
C GLY A 152 -8.34 -15.23 0.46
N GLY A 153 -8.44 -14.20 1.32
CA GLY A 153 -7.43 -13.90 2.33
C GLY A 153 -6.15 -13.26 1.78
N LEU A 154 -6.21 -12.70 0.56
CA LEU A 154 -5.05 -12.10 -0.10
C LEU A 154 -4.65 -10.72 0.44
N ALA A 155 -5.50 -10.08 1.26
CA ALA A 155 -5.32 -8.71 1.73
C ALA A 155 -3.92 -8.46 2.34
N LEU A 156 -3.48 -9.35 3.24
CA LEU A 156 -2.16 -9.26 3.87
C LEU A 156 -1.02 -9.44 2.87
N GLU A 157 -1.13 -10.43 1.98
CA GLU A 157 -0.10 -10.71 0.98
C GLU A 157 0.09 -9.52 0.04
N VAL A 158 -1.01 -8.92 -0.40
CA VAL A 158 -0.99 -7.72 -1.26
C VAL A 158 -0.31 -6.55 -0.55
N ILE A 159 -0.72 -6.22 0.68
CA ILE A 159 -0.09 -5.13 1.46
C ILE A 159 1.40 -5.39 1.74
N THR A 160 1.77 -6.63 2.02
CA THR A 160 3.17 -7.03 2.20
C THR A 160 3.96 -6.81 0.92
N THR A 161 3.38 -7.18 -0.23
CA THR A 161 4.02 -7.01 -1.54
C THR A 161 4.19 -5.54 -1.90
N ILE A 162 3.19 -4.69 -1.63
CA ILE A 162 3.32 -3.24 -1.81
C ILE A 162 4.46 -2.71 -0.93
N SER A 163 4.50 -3.13 0.32
CA SER A 163 5.52 -2.70 1.30
C SER A 163 6.94 -3.13 0.90
N GLN A 164 7.10 -4.34 0.37
CA GLN A 164 8.36 -4.81 -0.21
C GLN A 164 8.76 -3.98 -1.42
N ALA A 165 7.83 -3.71 -2.34
CA ALA A 165 8.11 -2.89 -3.51
C ALA A 165 8.60 -1.48 -3.11
N PHE A 166 8.00 -0.90 -2.06
CA PHE A 166 8.41 0.38 -1.51
C PHE A 166 9.84 0.37 -0.99
N HIS A 167 10.18 -0.68 -0.25
CA HIS A 167 11.53 -0.88 0.26
C HIS A 167 12.55 -0.89 -0.89
N LEU A 168 12.28 -1.64 -1.95
CA LEU A 168 13.15 -1.71 -3.13
C LEU A 168 13.23 -0.41 -3.92
N GLY A 169 12.12 0.30 -4.08
CA GLY A 169 12.08 1.60 -4.75
C GLY A 169 12.82 2.70 -3.98
N SER A 170 12.94 2.56 -2.66
CA SER A 170 13.69 3.48 -1.80
C SER A 170 15.19 3.19 -1.73
N MET A 171 15.62 1.99 -2.12
CA MET A 171 17.04 1.64 -2.14
C MET A 171 17.74 2.39 -3.28
N PRO A 172 18.90 3.03 -3.01
CA PRO A 172 19.72 3.53 -4.09
C PRO A 172 20.10 2.33 -4.95
N SER A 173 19.79 2.40 -6.25
CA SER A 173 20.26 1.42 -7.21
C SER A 173 21.78 1.41 -7.11
N THR A 174 22.34 0.37 -6.49
CA THR A 174 23.77 0.13 -6.56
C THR A 174 24.04 -0.19 -8.02
N GLY A 175 24.41 0.86 -8.77
CA GLY A 175 24.66 0.73 -10.19
C GLY A 175 25.64 -0.41 -10.40
N THR A 176 25.28 -1.36 -11.25
CA THR A 176 26.23 -2.20 -11.94
C THR A 176 27.15 -1.29 -12.75
N ARG A 177 28.18 -0.76 -12.09
CA ARG A 177 29.30 -0.10 -12.73
C ARG A 177 30.12 -1.21 -13.36
N SER A 178 30.12 -1.22 -14.69
CA SER A 178 30.99 -2.05 -15.51
C SER A 178 32.44 -1.98 -15.02
N LYS A 179 33.11 -3.14 -15.01
CA LYS A 179 34.46 -3.37 -14.50
C LYS A 179 35.47 -2.39 -15.10
N ASN A 180 36.31 -1.79 -14.25
CA ASN A 180 37.77 -1.62 -14.42
C ASN A 180 38.37 -0.81 -13.25
N GLY A 181 39.39 -1.36 -12.58
CA GLY A 181 40.24 -0.66 -11.60
C GLY A 181 40.38 -1.33 -10.23
N THR A 182 41.62 -1.69 -9.88
CA THR A 182 42.18 -2.48 -8.76
C THR A 182 42.04 -1.86 -7.33
N PRO A 183 42.37 -2.62 -6.25
CA PRO A 183 41.78 -2.44 -4.91
C PRO A 183 42.59 -1.56 -3.95
N HIS A 184 41.89 -0.85 -3.06
CA HIS A 184 42.44 -0.39 -1.77
C HIS A 184 41.42 -0.53 -0.63
N SER A 185 41.98 -0.89 0.52
CA SER A 185 41.47 -1.46 1.78
C SER A 185 40.31 -0.74 2.53
N PRO A 186 39.72 -1.37 3.58
CA PRO A 186 38.38 -1.08 4.05
C PRO A 186 38.36 -0.05 5.20
N ALA A 187 37.36 0.84 5.17
CA ALA A 187 36.98 1.66 6.31
C ALA A 187 35.73 1.06 6.97
N THR A 188 35.94 0.54 8.18
CA THR A 188 34.96 -0.01 9.11
C THR A 188 33.95 1.05 9.52
N HIS A 189 32.69 0.93 9.08
CA HIS A 189 31.57 1.63 9.71
C HIS A 189 30.56 0.64 10.29
N ARG A 190 30.63 0.62 11.62
CA ARG A 190 29.76 0.03 12.64
C ARG A 190 28.30 -0.08 12.21
N ALA A 191 27.84 -1.31 12.01
CA ALA A 191 26.43 -1.65 11.88
C ALA A 191 25.73 -1.41 13.23
N THR A 192 24.96 -0.32 13.34
CA THR A 192 24.01 -0.15 14.44
C THR A 192 22.86 -1.12 14.20
N GLN A 193 22.81 -2.15 15.04
CA GLN A 193 21.81 -3.20 15.04
C GLN A 193 20.42 -2.60 15.29
N SER A 194 19.46 -2.85 14.39
CA SER A 194 18.04 -2.70 14.68
C SER A 194 17.44 -4.05 15.08
N PRO A 195 16.50 -4.09 16.05
CA PRO A 195 15.99 -5.34 16.60
C PRO A 195 15.17 -6.09 15.55
N SER A 196 15.34 -7.40 15.54
CA SER A 196 14.49 -8.35 14.83
C SER A 196 13.12 -8.38 15.50
N ALA A 197 12.09 -7.88 14.83
CA ALA A 197 10.70 -8.04 15.26
C ALA A 197 10.17 -9.38 14.73
N THR A 198 9.80 -10.27 15.64
CA THR A 198 8.98 -11.45 15.37
C THR A 198 7.52 -10.99 15.39
N PHE A 199 6.73 -11.31 14.38
CA PHE A 199 5.35 -10.80 14.22
C PHE A 199 4.36 -11.86 14.70
N ASP A 200 3.84 -11.68 15.91
CA ASP A 200 2.99 -12.69 16.54
C ASP A 200 1.48 -12.48 16.30
N ASN A 201 1.02 -11.34 15.74
CA ASN A 201 -0.43 -11.09 15.50
C ASN A 201 -0.74 -10.06 14.38
N PHE A 202 -1.96 -10.13 13.80
CA PHE A 202 -2.46 -9.28 12.71
C PHE A 202 -2.44 -7.77 13.00
N ALA A 203 -2.82 -7.36 14.23
CA ALA A 203 -2.77 -5.97 14.66
C ALA A 203 -1.32 -5.46 14.77
N ASP A 204 -0.41 -6.31 15.25
CA ASP A 204 1.02 -6.00 15.37
C ASP A 204 1.68 -5.97 13.98
N PHE A 205 1.24 -6.83 13.05
CA PHE A 205 1.67 -6.78 11.66
C PHE A 205 1.21 -5.49 10.96
N SER A 206 -0.06 -5.09 11.11
CA SER A 206 -0.60 -3.83 10.57
C SER A 206 0.14 -2.62 11.15
N ASP A 207 0.34 -2.58 12.47
CA ASP A 207 1.08 -1.51 13.13
C ASP A 207 2.56 -1.48 12.73
N ASN A 208 3.20 -2.63 12.54
CA ASN A 208 4.61 -2.69 12.18
C ASN A 208 4.85 -2.47 10.68
N VAL A 209 3.94 -2.86 9.78
CA VAL A 209 3.95 -2.45 8.37
C VAL A 209 3.77 -0.93 8.27
N CYS A 210 2.81 -0.39 9.02
CA CYS A 210 2.59 1.04 9.15
C CYS A 210 3.83 1.79 9.68
N LYS A 211 4.46 1.31 10.75
CA LYS A 211 5.70 1.86 11.32
C LYS A 211 6.89 1.71 10.37
N PHE A 212 7.00 0.59 9.65
CA PHE A 212 8.05 0.35 8.66
C PHE A 212 7.95 1.36 7.51
N PHE A 213 6.74 1.62 7.03
CA PHE A 213 6.47 2.59 5.97
C PHE A 213 6.83 4.03 6.37
N PHE A 214 6.58 4.42 7.63
CA PHE A 214 6.89 5.75 8.15
C PHE A 214 8.40 6.05 8.17
N LYS A 215 9.25 5.02 8.28
CA LYS A 215 10.72 5.17 8.26
C LYS A 215 11.28 5.56 6.89
N PHE A 216 10.52 5.38 5.80
CA PHE A 216 10.98 5.64 4.43
C PHE A 216 10.31 6.87 3.78
N ILE A 217 9.34 7.51 4.44
CA ILE A 217 8.60 8.66 3.90
C ILE A 217 9.00 10.01 4.54
N ASN A 218 9.76 9.99 5.64
CA ASN A 218 10.37 11.18 6.23
C ASN A 218 11.89 11.20 6.03
#